data_AF-A0A8S2EY46-F1
#
_entry.id   AF-A0A8S2EY46-F1
#
_cell.length_a   1.000
_cell.length_b   1.000
_cell.length_c   1.000
_cell.angle_alpha   90.00
_cell.angle_beta   90.00
_cell.angle_gamma   90.00
#
_symmetry.space_group_name_H-M   'P 1'
#
loop_
_entity.id
_entity.type
_entity.pdbx_description
1 polymer ?
#
loop_
_entity_poly.entity_id
_entity_poly.type
_entity_poly.pdbx_seq_one_letter_code
_entity_poly.pdbx_strand_id
1 'polypeptide(L)'
;MDISSLAARASTVMSGKRNDDGLADRLNYRYTVGILVVFAIINMNRMYVDQIKCWVPAYFTPNYEEYVRSVCFVQNTYYIKPTEKVPKSLEVKRQNEILYYQWIPFLLLVKAFLFYLPRISWRFRMGIQIADLIESAFDYKLPTTNAVHRKMCLDYMVDTIDEYVDDHRRQKHSHDNINMFTRFFSTICCTTGRYLGNYLVVLYITTKLMYIFISLFQIFILSIMLKYMELF
;
A
#
# COMPACT_ATOMS: atom_id res chain seq x y z
N MET A 1 -10.24 22.11 6.36
CA MET A 1 -10.68 20.70 6.29
C MET A 1 -10.47 20.09 7.66
N ASP A 2 -11.54 19.79 8.39
CA ASP A 2 -11.44 19.33 9.78
C ASP A 2 -10.88 17.92 9.87
N ILE A 3 -9.76 17.78 10.59
CA ILE A 3 -9.06 16.52 10.86
C ILE A 3 -9.99 15.47 11.47
N SER A 4 -10.99 15.90 12.24
CA SER A 4 -12.00 15.04 12.87
C SER A 4 -12.90 14.33 11.84
N SER A 5 -13.35 15.04 10.81
CA SER A 5 -14.18 14.46 9.74
C SER A 5 -13.41 13.44 8.90
N LEU A 6 -12.11 13.66 8.73
CA LEU A 6 -11.22 12.80 7.97
C LEU A 6 -10.82 11.55 8.77
N ALA A 7 -10.62 11.70 10.08
CA ALA A 7 -10.43 10.59 11.01
C ALA A 7 -11.67 9.69 11.11
N ALA A 8 -12.88 10.28 11.12
CA ALA A 8 -14.15 9.53 11.13
C ALA A 8 -14.39 8.76 9.83
N ARG A 9 -13.97 9.32 8.69
CA ARG A 9 -14.00 8.63 7.39
C ARG A 9 -12.91 7.55 7.27
N ALA A 10 -11.72 7.79 7.80
CA ALA A 10 -10.65 6.81 7.83
C ALA A 10 -11.02 5.60 8.72
N SER A 11 -11.68 5.83 9.87
CA SER A 11 -12.11 4.77 10.78
C SER A 11 -13.22 3.89 10.17
N THR A 12 -14.15 4.49 9.42
CA THR A 12 -15.17 3.73 8.67
C THR A 12 -14.58 2.94 7.50
N VAL A 13 -13.58 3.47 6.80
CA VAL A 13 -12.83 2.73 5.75
C VAL A 13 -11.99 1.59 6.34
N MET A 14 -11.39 1.78 7.53
CA MET A 14 -10.66 0.73 8.24
C MET A 14 -11.59 -0.32 8.86
N SER A 15 -12.80 0.04 9.26
CA SER A 15 -13.81 -0.92 9.73
C SER A 15 -14.57 -1.56 8.56
N GLY A 16 -13.85 -2.28 7.70
CA GLY A 16 -14.48 -3.08 6.65
C GLY A 16 -15.38 -4.15 7.26
N LYS A 17 -16.67 -4.14 6.87
CA LYS A 17 -17.79 -4.96 7.35
C LYS A 17 -17.61 -6.49 7.18
N ARG A 18 -16.57 -6.93 6.47
CA ARG A 18 -16.35 -8.32 6.05
C ARG A 18 -15.01 -8.83 6.55
N ASN A 19 -15.05 -9.97 7.24
CA ASN A 19 -13.98 -10.52 8.07
C ASN A 19 -13.42 -11.83 7.45
N ASP A 20 -13.27 -11.88 6.13
CA ASP A 20 -12.90 -13.12 5.42
C ASP A 20 -11.38 -13.25 5.16
N ASP A 21 -10.61 -12.17 5.32
CA ASP A 21 -9.14 -12.17 5.11
C ASP A 21 -8.36 -12.55 6.39
N GLY A 22 -7.19 -13.18 6.28
CA GLY A 22 -6.34 -13.44 7.46
C GLY A 22 -5.96 -12.16 8.22
N LEU A 23 -5.79 -12.26 9.55
CA LEU A 23 -5.42 -11.11 10.41
C LEU A 23 -4.16 -10.38 9.90
N ALA A 24 -3.14 -11.14 9.51
CA ALA A 24 -1.89 -10.61 8.98
C ALA A 24 -2.10 -9.78 7.69
N ASP A 25 -3.04 -10.17 6.82
CA ASP A 25 -3.30 -9.40 5.59
C ASP A 25 -3.90 -8.04 5.92
N ARG A 26 -4.85 -8.01 6.86
CA ARG A 26 -5.49 -6.76 7.28
C ARG A 26 -4.53 -5.80 7.95
N LEU A 27 -3.63 -6.33 8.79
CA LEU A 27 -2.57 -5.53 9.40
C LEU A 27 -1.76 -4.80 8.32
N ASN A 28 -1.43 -5.47 7.22
CA ASN A 28 -0.68 -4.88 6.11
C ASN A 28 -1.54 -3.95 5.23
N TYR A 29 -2.56 -4.46 4.54
CA TYR A 29 -3.24 -3.67 3.49
C TYR A 29 -4.20 -2.59 4.01
N ARG A 30 -4.63 -2.69 5.28
CA ARG A 30 -5.67 -1.82 5.85
C ARG A 30 -5.13 -0.97 7.00
N TYR A 31 -4.59 -1.59 8.05
CA TYR A 31 -4.12 -0.84 9.21
C TYR A 31 -2.83 -0.07 8.91
N THR A 32 -1.82 -0.73 8.34
CA THR A 32 -0.54 -0.08 8.01
C THR A 32 -0.74 1.02 6.96
N VAL A 33 -1.50 0.75 5.89
CA VAL A 33 -1.86 1.75 4.87
C VAL A 33 -2.61 2.93 5.50
N GLY A 34 -3.62 2.66 6.34
CA GLY A 34 -4.38 3.71 7.02
C GLY A 34 -3.50 4.59 7.91
N ILE A 35 -2.62 3.99 8.70
CA ILE A 35 -1.66 4.71 9.55
C ILE A 35 -0.72 5.58 8.70
N LEU A 36 -0.15 5.03 7.63
CA LEU A 36 0.74 5.76 6.73
C LEU A 36 0.05 6.94 6.05
N VAL A 37 -1.20 6.77 5.61
CA VAL A 37 -1.99 7.85 5.00
C VAL A 37 -2.30 8.94 6.02
N VAL A 38 -2.70 8.59 7.25
CA VAL A 38 -2.93 9.58 8.31
C VAL A 38 -1.66 10.38 8.59
N PHE A 39 -0.51 9.72 8.72
CA PHE A 39 0.75 10.42 8.90
C PHE A 39 1.13 11.28 7.69
N ALA A 40 0.88 10.82 6.46
CA ALA A 40 1.11 11.63 5.27
C ALA A 40 0.27 12.91 5.29
N ILE A 41 -1.00 12.81 5.68
CA ILE A 41 -1.91 13.97 5.79
C ILE A 41 -1.46 14.91 6.90
N ILE A 42 -1.07 14.40 8.06
CA ILE A 42 -0.56 15.22 9.17
C ILE A 42 0.69 15.99 8.73
N ASN A 43 1.65 15.31 8.08
CA ASN A 43 2.87 15.95 7.57
C ASN A 43 2.56 16.98 6.48
N MET A 44 1.62 16.68 5.58
CA MET A 44 1.19 17.63 4.55
C MET A 44 0.58 18.89 5.16
N ASN A 45 -0.30 18.76 6.15
CA ASN A 45 -0.89 19.93 6.84
C ASN A 45 0.18 20.81 7.50
N ARG A 46 1.22 20.19 8.10
CA ARG A 46 2.34 20.93 8.68
C ARG A 46 3.11 21.74 7.63
N MET A 47 3.29 21.22 6.42
CA MET A 47 3.95 21.95 5.32
C MET A 47 3.18 23.20 4.90
N TYR A 48 1.86 23.21 5.02
CA TYR A 48 1.02 24.37 4.64
C TYR A 48 0.88 25.42 5.75
N VAL A 49 0.71 25.00 7.00
CA VAL A 49 0.35 25.92 8.11
C VAL A 49 1.58 26.42 8.86
N ASP A 50 2.52 25.54 9.20
CA ASP A 50 3.62 25.84 10.11
C ASP A 50 4.94 25.25 9.59
N GLN A 51 5.50 25.96 8.61
CA GLN A 51 6.82 25.66 8.06
C GLN A 51 7.93 25.94 9.08
N ILE A 52 9.17 25.54 8.74
CA ILE A 52 10.41 25.77 9.51
C ILE A 52 10.43 27.18 10.11
N LYS A 53 10.65 27.33 11.42
CA LYS A 53 10.82 28.65 12.04
C LYS A 53 12.27 29.10 11.91
N CYS A 54 12.46 30.32 11.42
CA CYS A 54 13.78 30.91 11.18
C CYS A 54 14.06 31.99 12.22
N TRP A 55 15.30 32.04 12.71
CA TRP A 55 15.78 33.18 13.47
C TRP A 55 16.08 34.33 12.51
N VAL A 56 15.33 35.42 12.62
CA VAL A 56 15.43 36.58 11.74
C VAL A 56 15.83 37.85 12.52
N PRO A 57 16.45 38.85 11.87
CA PRO A 57 16.79 40.10 12.53
C PRO A 57 15.57 40.88 13.03
N ALA A 58 15.71 41.61 14.14
CA ALA A 58 14.60 42.30 14.81
C ALA A 58 13.94 43.44 14.03
N TYR A 59 14.54 43.90 12.93
CA TYR A 59 13.97 44.98 12.08
C TYR A 59 13.06 44.45 10.97
N PHE A 60 12.90 43.12 10.83
CA PHE A 60 11.98 42.55 9.86
C PHE A 60 10.53 42.75 10.30
N THR A 61 9.68 43.17 9.36
CA THR A 61 8.23 43.19 9.59
C THR A 61 7.67 41.76 9.48
N PRO A 62 6.48 41.48 10.04
CA PRO A 62 5.88 40.13 10.00
C PRO A 62 5.80 39.52 8.59
N ASN A 63 5.55 40.36 7.57
CA ASN A 63 5.50 39.93 6.17
C ASN A 63 6.88 39.46 5.65
N TYR A 64 7.96 40.13 6.07
CA TYR A 64 9.32 39.68 5.74
C TYR A 64 9.65 38.37 6.45
N GLU A 65 9.21 38.18 7.69
CA GLU A 65 9.44 36.92 8.40
C GLU A 65 8.75 35.74 7.70
N GLU A 66 7.52 35.92 7.22
CA GLU A 66 6.78 34.91 6.45
C GLU A 66 7.44 34.61 5.10
N TYR A 67 7.92 35.64 4.41
CA TYR A 67 8.68 35.48 3.16
C TYR A 67 9.96 34.68 3.38
N VAL A 68 10.77 35.05 4.38
CA VAL A 68 12.03 34.36 4.72
C VAL A 68 11.76 32.91 5.10
N ARG A 69 10.67 32.65 5.84
CA ARG A 69 10.23 31.30 6.19
C ARG A 69 10.04 30.43 4.95
N SER A 70 9.32 30.96 3.97
CA SER A 70 9.02 30.27 2.71
C SER A 70 10.29 30.06 1.88
N VAL A 71 11.17 31.06 1.82
CA VAL A 71 12.46 30.95 1.12
C VAL A 71 13.34 29.88 1.76
N CYS A 72 13.49 29.89 3.09
CA CYS A 72 14.28 28.89 3.80
C CYS A 72 13.69 27.47 3.72
N PHE A 73 12.37 27.34 3.53
CA PHE A 73 11.74 26.04 3.36
C PHE A 73 11.93 25.47 1.95
N VAL A 74 11.81 26.30 0.91
CA VAL A 74 11.96 25.88 -0.48
C VAL A 74 13.43 25.69 -0.85
N GLN A 75 14.32 26.54 -0.33
CA GLN A 75 15.76 26.38 -0.50
C GLN A 75 16.28 25.24 0.38
N ASN A 76 17.24 24.47 -0.14
CA ASN A 76 17.87 23.42 0.63
C ASN A 76 18.58 24.00 1.86
N THR A 77 18.32 23.42 3.02
CA THR A 77 19.00 23.77 4.27
C THR A 77 20.19 22.84 4.48
N TYR A 78 21.20 23.27 5.22
CA TYR A 78 22.35 22.43 5.54
C TYR A 78 22.63 22.48 7.04
N TYR A 79 23.13 21.38 7.59
CA TYR A 79 23.51 21.33 8.99
C TYR A 79 24.98 21.77 9.17
N ILE A 80 25.22 22.54 10.23
CA ILE A 80 26.56 22.92 10.70
C ILE A 80 26.61 22.69 12.20
N LYS A 81 27.72 22.10 12.67
CA LYS A 81 27.98 21.96 14.10
C LYS A 81 28.19 23.34 14.74
N PRO A 82 27.64 23.62 15.94
CA PRO A 82 27.76 24.94 16.58
C PRO A 82 29.20 25.46 16.77
N THR A 83 30.19 24.56 16.82
CA THR A 83 31.62 24.88 17.00
C THR A 83 32.34 25.26 15.71
N GLU A 84 31.73 25.00 14.54
CA GLU A 84 32.36 25.21 13.24
C GLU A 84 31.97 26.56 12.63
N LYS A 85 32.89 27.19 11.89
CA LYS A 85 32.62 28.44 11.18
C LYS A 85 31.78 28.16 9.93
N VAL A 86 30.88 29.08 9.59
CA VAL A 86 30.08 28.98 8.36
C VAL A 86 31.01 28.88 7.13
N PRO A 87 30.97 27.79 6.35
CA PRO A 87 31.86 27.60 5.22
C PRO A 87 31.55 28.63 4.13
N LYS A 88 32.59 29.19 3.53
CA LYS A 88 32.45 30.15 2.41
C LYS A 88 32.29 29.44 1.06
N SER A 89 32.82 28.23 0.93
CA SER A 89 32.73 27.42 -0.28
C SER A 89 31.32 26.84 -0.46
N LEU A 90 30.73 27.06 -1.64
CA LEU A 90 29.44 26.47 -2.04
C LEU A 90 29.46 24.94 -2.06
N GLU A 91 30.58 24.33 -2.43
CA GLU A 91 30.71 22.87 -2.53
C GLU A 91 30.47 22.17 -1.18
N VAL A 92 31.08 22.69 -0.11
CA VAL A 92 30.93 22.15 1.25
C VAL A 92 29.49 22.33 1.76
N LYS A 93 28.81 23.42 1.37
CA LYS A 93 27.39 23.61 1.72
C LYS A 93 26.52 22.57 1.03
N ARG A 94 26.75 22.34 -0.27
CA ARG A 94 25.97 21.39 -1.07
C ARG A 94 26.11 19.96 -0.58
N GLN A 95 27.30 19.60 -0.09
CA GLN A 95 27.54 18.27 0.47
C GLN A 95 26.73 18.01 1.74
N ASN A 96 26.39 19.05 2.52
CA ASN A 96 25.67 18.92 3.78
C ASN A 96 24.18 19.30 3.66
N GLU A 97 23.63 19.35 2.44
CA GLU A 97 22.23 19.72 2.21
C GLU A 97 21.25 18.64 2.66
N ILE A 98 20.17 19.10 3.31
CA ILE A 98 19.09 18.30 3.84
C ILE A 98 17.85 18.50 2.98
N LEU A 99 17.56 17.53 2.11
CA LEU A 99 16.40 17.59 1.20
C LEU A 99 15.20 16.75 1.65
N TYR A 100 15.36 15.87 2.64
CA TYR A 100 14.35 14.83 2.90
C TYR A 100 13.01 15.37 3.43
N TYR A 101 12.98 16.48 4.16
CA TYR A 101 11.76 17.03 4.77
C TYR A 101 10.65 17.32 3.76
N GLN A 102 11.02 17.77 2.57
CA GLN A 102 10.08 18.08 1.49
C GLN A 102 9.44 16.81 0.90
N TRP A 103 10.15 15.68 0.93
CA TRP A 103 9.74 14.44 0.26
C TRP A 103 9.04 13.44 1.17
N ILE A 104 9.14 13.57 2.51
CA ILE A 104 8.52 12.66 3.48
C ILE A 104 7.04 12.36 3.18
N PRO A 105 6.13 13.34 2.99
CA PRO A 105 4.72 13.03 2.81
C PRO A 105 4.45 12.24 1.52
N PHE A 106 5.19 12.54 0.44
CA PHE A 106 5.10 11.79 -0.82
C PHE A 106 5.62 10.37 -0.66
N LEU A 107 6.74 10.20 0.04
CA LEU A 107 7.30 8.88 0.35
C LEU A 107 6.31 8.05 1.16
N LEU A 108 5.68 8.61 2.20
CA LEU A 108 4.67 7.90 3.00
C LEU A 108 3.48 7.43 2.15
N LEU A 109 3.03 8.23 1.18
CA LEU A 109 1.97 7.83 0.25
C LEU A 109 2.43 6.70 -0.68
N VAL A 110 3.65 6.77 -1.20
CA VAL A 110 4.24 5.68 -2.02
C VAL A 110 4.37 4.40 -1.19
N LYS A 111 4.79 4.48 0.08
CA LYS A 111 4.82 3.34 1.00
C LYS A 111 3.43 2.74 1.21
N ALA A 112 2.43 3.59 1.46
CA ALA A 112 1.05 3.16 1.62
C ALA A 112 0.53 2.46 0.36
N PHE A 113 0.82 3.00 -0.82
CA PHE A 113 0.45 2.38 -2.09
C PHE A 113 1.13 1.02 -2.30
N LEU A 114 2.42 0.90 -2.02
CA LEU A 114 3.17 -0.35 -2.13
C LEU A 114 2.60 -1.44 -1.23
N PHE A 115 2.21 -1.12 0.01
CA PHE A 115 1.54 -2.08 0.91
C PHE A 115 0.15 -2.52 0.43
N TYR A 116 -0.50 -1.72 -0.41
CA TYR A 116 -1.80 -2.05 -0.99
C TYR A 116 -1.71 -2.87 -2.30
N LEU A 117 -0.56 -2.88 -2.99
CA LEU A 117 -0.37 -3.58 -4.26
C LEU A 117 -0.71 -5.08 -4.22
N PRO A 118 -0.32 -5.88 -3.21
CA PRO A 118 -0.65 -7.30 -3.20
C PRO A 118 -2.16 -7.54 -3.17
N ARG A 119 -2.92 -6.67 -2.51
CA ARG A 119 -4.39 -6.73 -2.48
C ARG A 119 -5.01 -6.43 -3.85
N ILE A 120 -4.48 -5.43 -4.57
CA ILE A 120 -4.90 -5.15 -5.95
C ILE A 120 -4.62 -6.37 -6.83
N SER A 121 -3.41 -6.95 -6.72
CA SER A 121 -3.02 -8.11 -7.51
C SER A 121 -3.88 -9.34 -7.25
N TRP A 122 -4.26 -9.58 -5.98
CA TRP A 122 -5.19 -10.63 -5.56
C TRP A 122 -6.57 -10.43 -6.20
N ARG A 123 -7.12 -9.22 -6.12
CA ARG A 123 -8.44 -8.89 -6.71
C ARG A 123 -8.45 -9.02 -8.22
N PHE A 124 -7.39 -8.56 -8.90
CA PHE A 124 -7.28 -8.66 -10.35
C PHE A 124 -7.16 -10.11 -10.85
N ARG A 125 -6.44 -10.97 -10.11
CA ARG A 125 -6.16 -12.36 -10.53
C ARG A 125 -7.24 -13.37 -10.15
N MET A 126 -8.02 -13.11 -9.10
CA MET A 126 -9.07 -14.04 -8.68
C MET A 126 -10.29 -14.06 -9.62
N GLY A 127 -10.52 -12.99 -10.41
CA GLY A 127 -11.57 -12.94 -11.44
C GLY A 127 -13.01 -12.95 -10.93
N ILE A 128 -13.29 -13.64 -9.82
CA ILE A 128 -14.57 -13.78 -9.15
C ILE A 128 -14.38 -13.34 -7.69
N GLN A 129 -15.22 -12.41 -7.23
CA GLN A 129 -15.19 -12.03 -5.83
C GLN A 129 -15.82 -13.16 -5.02
N ILE A 130 -15.00 -13.93 -4.29
CA ILE A 130 -15.47 -14.86 -3.24
C ILE A 130 -16.46 -14.15 -2.29
N ALA A 131 -16.33 -12.83 -2.15
CA ALA A 131 -17.29 -11.98 -1.46
C ALA A 131 -18.70 -12.08 -2.05
N ASP A 132 -18.89 -12.01 -3.37
CA ASP A 132 -20.22 -12.06 -3.99
C ASP A 132 -20.86 -13.45 -3.79
N LEU A 133 -20.06 -14.51 -3.82
CA LEU A 133 -20.49 -15.88 -3.50
C LEU A 133 -20.95 -16.01 -2.04
N ILE A 134 -20.14 -15.53 -1.09
CA ILE A 134 -20.48 -15.57 0.33
C ILE A 134 -21.72 -14.70 0.61
N GLU A 135 -21.89 -13.59 -0.12
CA GLU A 135 -23.03 -12.69 0.04
C GLU A 135 -24.32 -13.37 -0.42
N SER A 136 -24.27 -13.98 -1.60
CA SER A 136 -25.35 -14.81 -2.13
C SER A 136 -25.72 -15.96 -1.18
N ALA A 137 -24.73 -16.55 -0.50
CA ALA A 137 -24.95 -17.59 0.51
C ALA A 137 -25.65 -17.03 1.77
N PHE A 138 -25.28 -15.84 2.22
CA PHE A 138 -25.94 -15.17 3.35
C PHE A 138 -27.38 -14.77 3.00
N ASP A 139 -27.59 -14.20 1.81
CA ASP A 139 -28.92 -13.78 1.31
C ASP A 139 -29.87 -14.97 1.11
N TYR A 140 -29.33 -16.13 0.72
CA TYR A 140 -30.08 -17.38 0.69
C TYR A 140 -30.58 -17.82 2.08
N LYS A 141 -29.76 -17.63 3.12
CA LYS A 141 -30.09 -18.02 4.51
C LYS A 141 -31.13 -17.10 5.16
N LEU A 142 -31.28 -15.86 4.69
CA LEU A 142 -32.18 -14.87 5.28
C LEU A 142 -33.67 -15.24 5.05
N PRO A 143 -34.50 -15.29 6.11
CA PRO A 143 -35.90 -15.72 6.01
C PRO A 143 -36.81 -14.74 5.25
N THR A 144 -36.34 -13.49 5.05
CA THR A 144 -37.08 -12.39 4.41
C THR A 144 -36.99 -12.36 2.88
N THR A 145 -36.14 -13.18 2.26
CA THR A 145 -35.93 -13.17 0.80
C THR A 145 -37.02 -13.93 0.03
N ASN A 146 -37.45 -13.36 -1.10
CA ASN A 146 -38.43 -13.95 -2.01
C ASN A 146 -37.97 -15.33 -2.51
N ALA A 147 -38.91 -16.27 -2.69
CA ALA A 147 -38.60 -17.63 -3.17
C ALA A 147 -37.89 -17.63 -4.55
N VAL A 148 -38.23 -16.67 -5.42
CA VAL A 148 -37.56 -16.47 -6.73
C VAL A 148 -36.10 -16.05 -6.57
N HIS A 149 -35.83 -15.11 -5.66
CA HIS A 149 -34.48 -14.61 -5.39
C HIS A 149 -33.59 -15.69 -4.79
N ARG A 150 -34.15 -16.57 -3.94
CA ARG A 150 -33.41 -17.70 -3.37
C ARG A 150 -32.96 -18.71 -4.43
N LYS A 151 -33.80 -18.98 -5.43
CA LYS A 151 -33.41 -19.84 -6.56
C LYS A 151 -32.28 -19.21 -7.36
N MET A 152 -32.39 -17.93 -7.70
CA MET A 152 -31.35 -17.20 -8.43
C MET A 152 -30.00 -17.19 -7.68
N CYS A 153 -30.00 -16.99 -6.35
CA CYS A 153 -28.77 -17.10 -5.56
C CYS A 153 -28.18 -18.51 -5.57
N LEU A 154 -29.02 -19.55 -5.46
CA LEU A 154 -28.58 -20.95 -5.52
C LEU A 154 -27.98 -21.27 -6.89
N ASP A 155 -28.65 -20.89 -7.98
CA ASP A 155 -28.19 -21.12 -9.35
C ASP A 155 -26.83 -20.43 -9.56
N TYR A 156 -26.71 -19.15 -9.18
CA TYR A 156 -25.44 -18.42 -9.23
C TYR A 156 -24.32 -19.10 -8.42
N MET A 157 -24.62 -19.58 -7.21
CA MET A 157 -23.64 -20.26 -6.36
C MET A 157 -23.18 -21.59 -6.98
N VAL A 158 -24.12 -22.38 -7.53
CA VAL A 158 -23.83 -23.66 -8.17
C VAL A 158 -23.01 -23.44 -9.44
N ASP A 159 -23.42 -22.51 -10.31
CA ASP A 159 -22.71 -22.16 -11.55
C ASP A 159 -21.28 -21.71 -11.25
N THR A 160 -21.11 -20.86 -10.22
CA THR A 160 -19.79 -20.40 -9.80
C THR A 160 -18.92 -21.57 -9.32
N ILE A 161 -19.45 -22.45 -8.47
CA ILE A 161 -18.70 -23.61 -7.96
C ILE A 161 -18.38 -24.59 -9.09
N ASP A 162 -19.31 -24.81 -10.02
CA ASP A 162 -19.13 -25.70 -11.17
C ASP A 162 -18.03 -25.18 -12.10
N GLU A 163 -17.98 -23.87 -12.38
CA GLU A 163 -16.89 -23.24 -13.14
C GLU A 163 -15.51 -23.46 -12.47
N TYR A 164 -15.45 -23.46 -11.14
CA TYR A 164 -14.22 -23.76 -10.38
C TYR A 164 -13.86 -25.26 -10.34
N VAL A 165 -14.85 -26.14 -10.32
CA VAL A 165 -14.66 -27.59 -10.20
C VAL A 165 -14.41 -28.24 -11.57
N ASP A 166 -14.99 -27.72 -12.66
CA ASP A 166 -14.92 -28.32 -13.99
C ASP A 166 -13.63 -27.98 -14.78
N ASP A 167 -12.69 -27.23 -14.19
CA ASP A 167 -11.42 -26.83 -14.84
C ASP A 167 -10.44 -28.01 -15.09
N HIS A 168 -10.68 -29.22 -14.52
CA HIS A 168 -9.71 -30.33 -14.62
C HIS A 168 -10.16 -31.71 -15.09
N ARG A 169 -11.46 -32.02 -15.18
CA ARG A 169 -11.85 -33.36 -15.68
C ARG A 169 -11.76 -33.52 -17.20
N ARG A 170 -11.61 -32.43 -17.97
CA ARG A 170 -11.62 -32.45 -19.45
C ARG A 170 -10.26 -32.50 -20.15
N GLN A 171 -9.13 -32.30 -19.46
CA GLN A 171 -7.80 -32.21 -20.12
C GLN A 171 -6.96 -33.49 -20.02
N LYS A 172 -7.59 -34.66 -19.87
CA LYS A 172 -6.91 -35.98 -19.85
C LYS A 172 -6.23 -36.34 -21.19
N HIS A 173 -6.31 -35.49 -22.22
CA HIS A 173 -5.94 -35.87 -23.59
C HIS A 173 -4.84 -35.05 -24.28
N SER A 174 -4.20 -34.06 -23.64
CA SER A 174 -3.23 -33.22 -24.35
C SER A 174 -1.90 -33.02 -23.60
N HIS A 175 -0.88 -33.72 -24.11
CA HIS A 175 0.57 -33.47 -24.02
C HIS A 175 1.37 -33.99 -22.81
N ASP A 176 1.85 -35.22 -22.98
CA ASP A 176 3.23 -35.58 -22.66
C ASP A 176 4.21 -34.65 -23.41
N ASN A 177 5.35 -34.30 -22.80
CA ASN A 177 6.43 -33.42 -23.28
C ASN A 177 6.30 -31.91 -23.06
N ILE A 178 6.14 -31.46 -21.81
CA ILE A 178 6.54 -30.10 -21.40
C ILE A 178 7.62 -30.20 -20.31
N ASN A 179 8.76 -29.53 -20.55
CA ASN A 179 9.96 -29.58 -19.71
C ASN A 179 9.70 -29.14 -18.26
N MET A 180 10.36 -29.84 -17.32
CA MET A 180 10.33 -29.57 -15.87
C MET A 180 10.76 -28.14 -15.52
N PHE A 181 11.66 -27.55 -16.31
CA PHE A 181 12.14 -26.18 -16.13
C PHE A 181 11.07 -25.13 -16.48
N THR A 182 10.30 -25.39 -17.54
CA THR A 182 9.15 -24.56 -17.90
C THR A 182 8.08 -24.65 -16.84
N ARG A 183 7.87 -25.81 -16.20
CA ARG A 183 6.97 -25.98 -15.04
C ARG A 183 7.43 -25.16 -13.82
N PHE A 184 8.73 -25.11 -13.55
CA PHE A 184 9.28 -24.31 -12.43
C PHE A 184 9.14 -22.80 -12.68
N PHE A 185 9.47 -22.35 -13.90
CA PHE A 185 9.31 -20.94 -14.30
C PHE A 185 7.84 -20.52 -14.41
N SER A 186 6.96 -21.46 -14.79
CA SER A 186 5.50 -21.35 -14.82
C SER A 186 4.85 -21.42 -13.42
N THR A 187 5.53 -22.02 -12.44
CA THR A 187 5.12 -21.98 -11.02
C THR A 187 5.41 -20.60 -10.41
N ILE A 188 6.47 -19.93 -10.89
CA ILE A 188 6.84 -18.56 -10.51
C ILE A 188 6.04 -17.51 -11.32
N CYS A 189 5.74 -17.79 -12.60
CA CYS A 189 4.93 -16.93 -13.46
C CYS A 189 3.47 -17.41 -13.48
N CYS A 190 2.64 -16.75 -12.68
CA CYS A 190 1.27 -17.05 -12.27
C CYS A 190 0.18 -17.29 -13.35
N THR A 191 0.51 -17.65 -14.58
CA THR A 191 -0.45 -17.82 -15.68
C THR A 191 -0.83 -19.28 -15.95
N THR A 192 -0.11 -20.27 -15.39
CA THR A 192 -0.33 -21.70 -15.73
C THR A 192 -0.79 -22.56 -14.55
N GLY A 193 -1.12 -21.98 -13.39
CA GLY A 193 -1.72 -22.71 -12.26
C GLY A 193 -3.08 -23.35 -12.57
N ARG A 194 -3.68 -23.02 -13.73
CA ARG A 194 -4.86 -23.68 -14.35
C ARG A 194 -4.62 -25.15 -14.76
N TYR A 195 -3.45 -25.73 -14.48
CA TYR A 195 -3.09 -27.09 -14.92
C TYR A 195 -3.24 -28.18 -13.84
N LEU A 196 -3.50 -27.83 -12.56
CA LEU A 196 -3.56 -28.83 -11.47
C LEU A 196 -4.66 -28.62 -10.41
N GLY A 197 -5.61 -27.70 -10.59
CA GLY A 197 -6.66 -27.37 -9.61
C GLY A 197 -6.14 -26.65 -8.37
N ASN A 198 -4.82 -26.43 -8.31
CA ASN A 198 -4.10 -25.78 -7.21
C ASN A 198 -3.96 -24.26 -7.43
N TYR A 199 -4.65 -23.70 -8.42
CA TYR A 199 -4.54 -22.29 -8.82
C TYR A 199 -4.74 -21.34 -7.64
N LEU A 200 -5.79 -21.55 -6.84
CA LEU A 200 -6.15 -20.67 -5.72
C LEU A 200 -5.11 -20.68 -4.60
N VAL A 201 -4.55 -21.85 -4.30
CA VAL A 201 -3.49 -22.00 -3.28
C VAL A 201 -2.18 -21.37 -3.78
N VAL A 202 -1.80 -21.59 -5.05
CA VAL A 202 -0.60 -20.99 -5.65
C VAL A 202 -0.71 -19.46 -5.69
N LEU A 203 -1.89 -18.95 -6.05
CA LEU A 203 -2.18 -17.52 -6.05
C LEU A 203 -2.08 -16.94 -4.63
N TYR A 204 -2.60 -17.65 -3.62
CA TYR A 204 -2.51 -17.25 -2.22
C TYR A 204 -1.06 -17.21 -1.71
N ILE A 205 -0.28 -18.26 -1.94
CA ILE A 205 1.14 -18.33 -1.56
C ILE A 205 1.92 -17.21 -2.26
N THR A 206 1.66 -16.96 -3.54
CA THR A 206 2.32 -15.89 -4.29
C THR A 206 2.00 -14.51 -3.71
N THR A 207 0.75 -14.24 -3.36
CA THR A 207 0.37 -12.99 -2.70
C THR A 207 1.07 -12.84 -1.35
N LYS A 208 1.26 -13.92 -0.57
CA LYS A 208 2.01 -13.89 0.69
C LYS A 208 3.49 -13.59 0.49
N LEU A 209 4.13 -14.23 -0.49
CA LEU A 209 5.52 -13.95 -0.85
C LEU A 209 5.69 -12.49 -1.31
N MET A 210 4.72 -11.97 -2.07
CA MET A 210 4.70 -10.57 -2.48
C MET A 210 4.60 -9.62 -1.28
N TYR A 211 3.78 -9.92 -0.26
CA TYR A 211 3.75 -9.13 0.98
C TYR A 211 5.10 -9.14 1.70
N ILE A 212 5.73 -10.31 1.86
CA ILE A 212 7.04 -10.42 2.52
C ILE A 212 8.10 -9.61 1.77
N PHE A 213 8.15 -9.75 0.43
CA PHE A 213 9.08 -9.01 -0.41
C PHE A 213 8.88 -7.49 -0.27
N ILE A 214 7.63 -7.01 -0.33
CA ILE A 214 7.33 -5.59 -0.16
C ILE A 214 7.72 -5.09 1.23
N SER A 215 7.43 -5.84 2.29
CA SER A 215 7.83 -5.47 3.65
C SER A 215 9.35 -5.35 3.79
N LEU A 216 10.12 -6.31 3.25
CA LEU A 216 11.59 -6.25 3.27
C LEU A 216 12.12 -5.06 2.47
N PHE A 217 11.57 -4.82 1.28
CA PHE A 217 11.91 -3.68 0.45
C PHE A 217 11.63 -2.34 1.14
N GLN A 218 10.52 -2.24 1.86
CA GLN A 218 10.16 -1.05 2.63
C GLN A 218 11.12 -0.77 3.80
N ILE A 219 11.54 -1.82 4.51
CA ILE A 219 12.55 -1.73 5.57
C ILE A 219 13.89 -1.30 4.98
N PHE A 220 14.28 -1.87 3.84
CA PHE A 220 15.51 -1.50 3.15
C PHE A 220 15.51 -0.03 2.73
N ILE A 221 14.43 0.47 2.11
CA ILE A 221 14.29 1.91 1.78
C ILE A 221 14.43 2.77 3.03
N LEU A 222 13.78 2.39 4.13
CA LEU A 222 13.87 3.16 5.39
C LEU A 222 15.31 3.16 5.93
N SER A 223 16.00 2.02 5.88
CA SER A 223 17.39 1.90 6.33
C SER A 223 18.34 2.76 5.50
N ILE A 224 18.13 2.85 4.19
CA ILE A 224 18.90 3.73 3.31
C ILE A 224 18.66 5.18 3.72
N MET A 225 17.40 5.60 3.86
CA MET A 225 17.07 6.96 4.26
C MET A 225 17.64 7.34 5.63
N LEU A 226 17.62 6.42 6.60
CA LEU A 226 18.21 6.63 7.92
C LEU A 226 19.74 6.70 7.84
N LYS A 227 20.38 5.84 7.04
CA LYS A 227 21.83 5.88 6.85
C LYS A 227 22.29 7.15 6.15
N TYR A 228 21.51 7.68 5.21
CA TYR A 228 21.71 9.03 4.67
C TYR A 228 21.52 10.14 5.71
N MET A 229 20.93 9.86 6.87
CA MET A 229 20.79 10.80 7.98
C MET A 229 21.93 10.66 9.02
N GLU A 230 22.47 9.46 9.24
CA GLU A 230 23.57 9.20 10.20
C GLU A 230 24.98 9.41 9.63
N LEU A 231 25.15 9.37 8.30
CA LEU A 231 26.45 9.61 7.65
C LEU A 231 26.83 11.11 7.53
N PHE A 232 26.06 12.00 8.16
CA PHE A 232 26.25 13.45 8.19
C PHE A 232 26.19 13.99 9.63
#